data_AF-A0A6J6L1T1-F1
#
_entry.id   AF-A0A6J6L1T1-F1
#
_cell.length_a   1.000
_cell.length_b   1.000
_cell.length_c   1.000
_cell.angle_alpha   90.00
_cell.angle_beta   90.00
_cell.angle_gamma   90.00
#
_symmetry.space_group_name_H-M   'P 1'
#
loop_
_entity.id
_entity.type
_entity.pdbx_description
1 polymer ?
#
loop_
_entity_poly.entity_id
_entity_poly.type
_entity_poly.pdbx_seq_one_letter_code
_entity_poly.pdbx_strand_id
1 'polypeptide(L)'
;MTTSDPANDTTNSGADTTESASPPNRRFKPRYIAYLALLAIAVVCIVLAARLGTSDTSQLDGGRIQRFIPTPGAKILQQDIIGIDMAPGYEASLVLNGIPLPLDQTYTVPQLNQVTFKAGPGKVYETLPAGENCLTATYWQSAFGPKVSSVRSWCFTVI
;
A
#
# COMPACT_ATOMS: atom_id res chain seq x y z
N MET A 1 1.62 1.49 -72.48
CA MET A 1 1.06 0.44 -73.37
C MET A 1 1.42 -0.89 -72.73
N THR A 2 0.48 -1.52 -71.99
CA THR A 2 -0.42 -2.62 -72.44
C THR A 2 0.38 -3.90 -72.77
N THR A 3 0.02 -5.13 -72.40
CA THR A 3 -1.06 -5.76 -71.60
C THR A 3 -0.86 -7.29 -71.71
N SER A 4 -1.28 -8.07 -70.70
CA SER A 4 -1.65 -9.52 -70.67
C SER A 4 -0.65 -10.60 -71.20
N ASP A 5 -0.28 -11.67 -70.48
CA ASP A 5 -1.05 -12.89 -70.06
C ASP A 5 -1.54 -13.73 -71.28
N PRO A 6 -1.74 -15.09 -71.29
CA PRO A 6 -1.90 -16.04 -70.16
C PRO A 6 -1.47 -17.54 -70.39
N ALA A 7 -1.99 -18.41 -69.50
CA ALA A 7 -2.24 -19.88 -69.58
C ALA A 7 -1.14 -20.81 -69.00
N ASN A 8 -1.29 -21.32 -67.77
CA ASN A 8 -2.15 -22.43 -67.29
C ASN A 8 -1.74 -23.81 -67.85
N ASP A 9 -1.22 -24.68 -66.97
CA ASP A 9 -1.91 -25.88 -66.44
C ASP A 9 -0.98 -27.11 -66.25
N THR A 10 -1.35 -27.96 -65.28
CA THR A 10 -1.07 -29.41 -65.21
C THR A 10 0.13 -29.93 -64.36
N THR A 11 -0.20 -30.28 -63.11
CA THR A 11 -0.08 -31.65 -62.53
C THR A 11 1.22 -32.18 -61.91
N ASN A 12 1.16 -32.26 -60.57
CA ASN A 12 1.49 -33.35 -59.64
C ASN A 12 2.73 -34.27 -59.77
N SER A 13 3.28 -34.48 -58.56
CA SER A 13 3.75 -35.75 -57.97
C SER A 13 5.21 -36.16 -58.11
N GLY A 14 5.80 -36.43 -56.94
CA GLY A 14 7.05 -37.17 -56.76
C GLY A 14 8.10 -36.33 -56.03
N ALA A 15 7.99 -36.14 -54.72
CA ALA A 15 8.65 -36.99 -53.72
C ALA A 15 10.18 -36.91 -53.77
N ASP A 16 10.80 -36.19 -52.82
CA ASP A 16 11.74 -36.86 -51.91
C ASP A 16 12.05 -36.00 -50.65
N THR A 17 11.72 -36.62 -49.50
CA THR A 17 12.37 -36.55 -48.19
C THR A 17 12.80 -35.21 -47.60
N THR A 18 11.93 -34.63 -46.76
CA THR A 18 12.36 -33.83 -45.61
C THR A 18 12.50 -34.77 -44.40
N GLU A 19 13.74 -35.10 -44.06
CA GLU A 19 14.11 -35.74 -42.80
C GLU A 19 13.84 -34.76 -41.65
N SER A 20 12.62 -34.80 -41.12
CA SER A 20 12.24 -34.03 -39.93
C SER A 20 12.77 -34.74 -38.69
N ALA A 21 13.91 -34.26 -38.19
CA ALA A 21 14.44 -34.63 -36.89
C ALA A 21 13.40 -34.34 -35.80
N SER A 22 12.81 -35.40 -35.24
CA SER A 22 11.91 -35.33 -34.08
C SER A 22 12.64 -34.68 -32.90
N PRO A 23 12.10 -33.62 -32.25
CA PRO A 23 12.73 -33.08 -31.07
C PRO A 23 12.68 -34.13 -29.95
N PRO A 24 13.77 -34.34 -29.19
CA PRO A 24 13.77 -35.31 -28.12
C PRO A 24 12.69 -34.94 -27.11
N ASN A 25 11.72 -35.84 -26.95
CA ASN A 25 10.68 -35.75 -25.95
C ASN A 25 11.30 -35.86 -24.56
N ARG A 26 11.77 -34.73 -24.01
CA ARG A 26 12.24 -34.64 -22.64
C ARG A 26 11.04 -34.93 -21.73
N ARG A 27 10.87 -36.21 -21.39
CA ARG A 27 9.85 -36.70 -20.45
C ARG A 27 10.19 -36.10 -19.10
N PHE A 28 9.67 -34.90 -18.83
CA PHE A 28 9.69 -34.31 -17.51
C PHE A 28 8.98 -35.30 -16.59
N LYS A 29 9.73 -35.88 -15.64
CA LYS A 29 9.16 -36.78 -14.65
C LYS A 29 7.97 -36.05 -14.01
N PRO A 30 6.79 -36.67 -13.88
CA PRO A 30 5.57 -35.97 -13.42
C PRO A 30 5.75 -35.26 -12.07
N ARG A 31 6.68 -35.75 -11.25
CA ARG A 31 7.12 -35.13 -9.99
C ARG A 31 7.73 -33.74 -10.19
N TYR A 32 8.52 -33.53 -11.25
CA TYR A 32 9.13 -32.24 -11.56
C TYR A 32 8.10 -31.19 -11.97
N ILE A 33 7.08 -31.61 -12.73
CA ILE A 33 5.95 -30.73 -13.10
C ILE A 33 5.17 -30.32 -11.83
N ALA A 34 4.95 -31.26 -10.91
CA ALA A 34 4.29 -30.98 -9.63
C ALA A 34 5.09 -29.99 -8.76
N TYR A 35 6.41 -30.15 -8.68
CA TYR A 35 7.27 -29.20 -7.94
C TYR A 35 7.25 -27.81 -8.56
N LEU A 36 7.30 -27.69 -9.90
CA LEU A 36 7.22 -26.40 -10.58
C LEU A 36 5.86 -25.72 -10.38
N ALA A 37 4.76 -26.48 -10.45
CA ALA A 37 3.42 -25.95 -10.20
C ALA A 37 3.28 -25.44 -8.75
N LEU A 38 3.78 -26.19 -7.77
CA LEU A 38 3.76 -25.80 -6.36
C LEU A 38 4.60 -24.55 -6.10
N LEU A 39 5.77 -24.45 -6.74
CA LEU A 39 6.63 -23.27 -6.62
C LEU A 39 5.99 -22.03 -7.26
N ALA A 40 5.32 -22.17 -8.41
CA ALA A 40 4.57 -21.08 -9.03
C ALA A 40 3.42 -20.59 -8.13
N ILE A 41 2.67 -21.51 -7.51
CA ILE A 41 1.60 -21.16 -6.56
C ILE A 41 2.18 -20.43 -5.35
N ALA A 42 3.29 -20.92 -4.79
CA ALA A 42 3.95 -20.26 -3.66
C ALA A 42 4.36 -18.82 -3.99
N VAL A 43 4.93 -18.59 -5.18
CA VAL A 43 5.29 -17.25 -5.65
C VAL A 43 4.05 -16.36 -5.79
N VAL A 44 2.97 -16.87 -6.38
CA VAL A 44 1.70 -16.12 -6.50
C VAL A 44 1.14 -15.76 -5.13
N CYS A 45 1.13 -16.70 -4.18
CA CYS A 45 0.69 -16.45 -2.80
C CYS A 45 1.55 -15.40 -2.10
N ILE A 46 2.87 -15.43 -2.27
CA ILE A 46 3.79 -14.43 -1.72
C ILE A 46 3.50 -13.04 -2.33
N VAL A 47 3.32 -12.96 -3.65
CA VAL A 47 2.99 -11.71 -4.34
C VAL A 47 1.63 -11.17 -3.89
N LEU A 48 0.62 -12.03 -3.73
CA LEU A 48 -0.69 -11.63 -3.19
C LEU A 48 -0.58 -11.15 -1.75
N ALA A 49 0.15 -11.86 -0.89
CA ALA A 49 0.36 -11.48 0.50
C ALA A 49 1.10 -10.15 0.63
N ALA A 50 2.12 -9.92 -0.20
CA ALA A 50 2.84 -8.64 -0.25
C ALA A 50 1.94 -7.48 -0.70
N ARG A 51 1.05 -7.71 -1.68
CA ARG A 51 0.06 -6.71 -2.11
C ARG A 51 -1.00 -6.44 -1.04
N LEU A 52 -1.48 -7.48 -0.35
CA LEU A 52 -2.44 -7.34 0.74
C LEU A 52 -1.83 -6.68 1.99
N GLY A 53 -0.52 -6.81 2.20
CA GLY A 53 0.22 -6.19 3.32
C GLY A 53 0.64 -4.74 3.08
N THR A 54 0.52 -4.24 1.85
CA THR A 54 0.79 -2.83 1.53
C THR A 54 -0.53 -2.07 1.69
N SER A 55 -0.88 -1.69 2.92
CA SER A 55 -1.98 -0.76 3.16
C SER A 55 -1.76 0.49 2.31
N ASP A 56 -2.70 0.82 1.42
CA ASP A 56 -2.64 1.93 0.45
C ASP A 56 -2.51 3.30 1.14
N THR A 57 -1.31 3.63 1.61
CA THR A 57 -0.96 4.95 2.15
C THR A 57 -0.96 6.02 1.05
N SER A 58 -0.86 5.61 -0.22
CA SER A 58 -0.84 6.47 -1.41
C SER A 58 -2.20 7.12 -1.75
N GLN A 59 -3.29 6.74 -1.07
CA GLN A 59 -4.63 7.30 -1.32
C GLN A 59 -5.25 8.05 -0.13
N LEU A 60 -4.55 8.20 0.99
CA LEU A 60 -5.11 8.93 2.13
C LEU A 60 -5.16 10.43 1.84
N ASP A 61 -6.39 10.95 1.70
CA ASP A 61 -6.69 12.35 1.41
C ASP A 61 -5.94 12.92 0.19
N GLY A 62 -5.85 12.14 -0.90
CA GLY A 62 -5.17 12.57 -2.13
C GLY A 62 -3.65 12.70 -1.96
N GLY A 63 -3.06 11.95 -1.04
CA GLY A 63 -1.62 11.93 -0.76
C GLY A 63 -1.15 12.99 0.24
N ARG A 64 -2.06 13.75 0.85
CA ARG A 64 -1.74 14.75 1.88
C ARG A 64 -1.44 14.13 3.24
N ILE A 65 -2.04 12.97 3.50
CA ILE A 65 -1.77 12.16 4.68
C ILE A 65 -1.01 10.94 4.21
N GLN A 66 0.12 10.65 4.85
CA GLN A 66 0.89 9.45 4.56
C GLN A 66 0.44 8.29 5.44
N ARG A 67 0.14 8.54 6.72
CA ARG A 67 -0.23 7.47 7.65
C ARG A 67 -0.92 8.01 8.92
N PHE A 68 -1.83 7.20 9.44
CA PHE A 68 -2.38 7.36 10.79
C PHE A 68 -1.62 6.50 11.80
N ILE A 69 -1.39 7.04 12.99
CA ILE A 69 -0.70 6.38 14.08
C ILE A 69 -1.66 6.37 15.30
N PRO A 70 -2.09 5.19 15.78
CA PRO A 70 -2.05 3.93 15.06
C PRO A 70 -2.98 3.95 13.84
N THR A 71 -2.93 2.89 13.05
CA THR A 71 -3.85 2.72 11.91
C THR A 71 -5.30 2.59 12.40
N PRO A 72 -6.31 2.98 11.59
CA PRO A 72 -7.71 2.82 11.97
C PRO A 72 -8.05 1.38 12.35
N GLY A 73 -8.76 1.17 13.46
CA GLY A 73 -9.14 -0.13 13.99
C GLY A 73 -8.02 -0.91 14.70
N ALA A 74 -6.81 -0.33 14.84
CA ALA A 74 -5.72 -0.98 15.53
C ALA A 74 -6.01 -1.19 17.03
N LYS A 75 -5.39 -2.22 17.61
CA LYS A 75 -5.35 -2.45 19.06
C LYS A 75 -3.96 -2.08 19.58
N ILE A 76 -3.90 -1.16 20.53
CA ILE A 76 -2.64 -0.61 21.07
C ILE A 76 -2.63 -0.63 22.59
N LEU A 77 -1.45 -0.44 23.17
CA LEU A 77 -1.26 -0.34 24.62
C LEU A 77 -1.55 1.08 25.12
N GLN A 78 -1.84 1.20 26.42
CA GLN A 78 -2.10 2.50 27.08
C GLN A 78 -0.92 3.50 27.04
N GLN A 79 0.29 3.03 26.74
CA GLN A 79 1.53 3.83 26.70
C GLN A 79 2.12 3.93 25.28
N ASP A 80 1.33 3.55 24.27
CA ASP A 80 1.74 3.61 22.88
C ASP A 80 1.68 5.05 22.32
N ILE A 81 2.27 5.23 21.14
CA ILE A 81 2.30 6.52 20.44
C ILE A 81 1.07 6.64 19.55
N ILE A 82 0.46 7.82 19.53
CA ILE A 82 -0.63 8.20 18.62
C ILE A 82 -0.22 9.44 17.82
N GLY A 83 -0.80 9.67 16.65
CA GLY A 83 -0.41 10.79 15.79
C GLY A 83 -0.75 10.63 14.33
N ILE A 84 -0.22 11.54 13.52
CA ILE A 84 -0.41 11.59 12.07
C ILE A 84 0.92 11.88 11.38
N ASP A 85 1.09 11.25 10.23
CA ASP A 85 2.21 11.40 9.31
C ASP A 85 1.66 12.01 8.02
N MET A 86 2.20 13.13 7.58
CA MET A 86 1.65 13.96 6.50
C MET A 86 2.66 14.18 5.39
N ALA A 87 2.17 14.65 4.25
CA ALA A 87 3.04 15.12 3.18
C ALA A 87 3.91 16.32 3.62
N PRO A 88 5.05 16.55 2.95
CA PRO A 88 5.86 17.73 3.19
C PRO A 88 5.09 19.05 3.13
N GLY A 89 5.36 19.94 4.10
CA GLY A 89 4.76 21.27 4.17
C GLY A 89 3.38 21.31 4.81
N TYR A 90 3.01 20.26 5.56
CA TYR A 90 1.78 20.20 6.33
C TYR A 90 2.05 20.21 7.83
N GLU A 91 1.12 20.81 8.55
CA GLU A 91 1.04 20.87 10.00
C GLU A 91 -0.31 20.36 10.47
N ALA A 92 -0.40 19.94 11.73
CA ALA A 92 -1.66 19.51 12.33
C ALA A 92 -1.76 19.84 13.81
N SER A 93 -3.00 20.01 14.26
CA SER A 93 -3.40 19.92 15.66
C SER A 93 -4.22 18.65 15.87
N LEU A 94 -4.05 18.04 17.05
CA LEU A 94 -4.66 16.76 17.38
C LEU A 94 -5.65 16.90 18.54
N VAL A 95 -6.74 16.15 18.48
CA VAL A 95 -7.79 16.09 19.51
C VAL A 95 -8.15 14.62 19.74
N LEU A 96 -7.98 14.13 20.97
CA LEU A 96 -8.36 12.77 21.36
C LEU A 96 -9.69 12.81 22.12
N ASN A 97 -10.73 12.14 21.62
CA ASN A 97 -12.05 12.08 22.26
C ASN A 97 -12.63 13.46 22.64
N GLY A 98 -12.35 14.48 21.83
CA GLY A 98 -12.79 15.86 22.08
C GLY A 98 -11.86 16.69 22.98
N ILE A 99 -10.82 16.09 23.57
CA ILE A 99 -9.82 16.81 24.37
C ILE A 99 -8.62 17.17 23.48
N PRO A 100 -8.30 18.46 23.31
CA PRO A 100 -7.14 18.89 22.54
C PRO A 100 -5.83 18.36 23.13
N LEU A 101 -4.95 17.85 22.28
CA LEU A 101 -3.57 17.51 22.64
C LEU A 101 -2.71 18.76 22.46
N PRO A 102 -2.20 19.36 23.56
CA PRO A 102 -1.46 20.62 23.49
C PRO A 102 -0.18 20.52 22.65
N LEU A 103 0.14 21.58 21.90
CA LEU A 103 1.30 21.65 21.00
C LEU A 103 2.64 21.46 21.74
N ASP A 104 2.72 21.89 23.00
CA ASP A 104 3.86 21.71 23.90
C ASP A 104 4.02 20.27 24.41
N GLN A 105 3.00 19.42 24.25
CA GLN A 105 3.00 18.02 24.66
C GLN A 105 3.04 17.03 23.48
N THR A 106 2.87 17.53 22.27
CA THR A 106 3.08 16.79 21.02
C THR A 106 4.51 16.92 20.52
N TYR A 107 5.03 15.85 19.94
CA TYR A 107 6.31 15.83 19.24
C TYR A 107 6.07 16.02 17.75
N THR A 108 6.48 17.18 17.25
CA THR A 108 6.53 17.45 15.81
C THR A 108 7.94 17.17 15.31
N VAL A 109 8.06 16.33 14.29
CA VAL A 109 9.32 16.11 13.57
C VAL A 109 9.21 16.80 12.22
N PRO A 110 9.75 18.02 12.05
CA PRO A 110 9.53 18.82 10.84
C PRO A 110 9.99 18.12 9.56
N GLN A 111 11.07 17.34 9.64
CA GLN A 111 11.60 16.58 8.50
C GLN A 111 10.64 15.46 8.04
N LEU A 112 9.81 14.96 8.95
CA LEU A 112 8.84 13.89 8.69
C LEU A 112 7.41 14.43 8.54
N ASN A 113 7.16 15.72 8.81
CA ASN A 113 5.82 16.32 8.81
C ASN A 113 4.84 15.48 9.65
N GLN A 114 5.38 14.99 10.76
CA GLN A 114 4.72 14.06 11.65
C GLN A 114 4.45 14.77 12.96
N VAL A 115 3.21 14.66 13.44
CA VAL A 115 2.78 15.16 14.75
C VAL A 115 2.33 13.96 15.57
N THR A 116 3.03 13.72 16.68
CA THR A 116 2.77 12.57 17.55
C THR A 116 2.58 12.98 18.99
N PHE A 117 1.89 12.14 19.75
CA PHE A 117 1.69 12.27 21.17
C PHE A 117 1.99 10.92 21.82
N LYS A 118 2.70 10.99 22.95
CA LYS A 118 2.92 9.85 23.83
C LYS A 118 2.41 10.22 25.21
N ALA A 119 1.50 9.42 25.75
CA ALA A 119 1.00 9.60 27.11
C ALA A 119 2.16 9.52 28.13
N GLY A 120 2.01 10.22 29.26
CA GLY A 120 3.00 10.18 30.32
C GLY A 120 2.78 11.21 31.43
N PRO A 121 3.54 11.13 32.52
CA PRO A 121 3.34 11.97 33.70
C PRO A 121 3.33 13.45 33.37
N GLY A 122 2.36 14.19 33.91
CA GLY A 122 2.23 15.64 33.72
C GLY A 122 1.72 16.09 32.34
N LYS A 123 1.30 15.15 31.48
CA LYS A 123 0.60 15.45 30.23
C LYS A 123 -0.91 15.43 30.40
N VAL A 124 -1.64 15.93 29.41
CA VAL A 124 -3.11 15.89 29.33
C VAL A 124 -3.64 14.46 29.48
N TYR A 125 -2.88 13.47 29.00
CA TYR A 125 -3.10 12.06 29.25
C TYR A 125 -1.84 11.44 29.84
N GLU A 126 -1.93 10.97 31.08
CA GLU A 126 -0.88 10.15 31.70
C GLU A 126 -0.90 8.71 31.17
N THR A 127 -2.09 8.23 30.86
CA THR A 127 -2.38 6.96 30.19
C THR A 127 -3.44 7.21 29.12
N LEU A 128 -3.39 6.49 28.01
CA LEU A 128 -4.48 6.51 27.04
C LEU A 128 -5.73 5.84 27.66
N PRO A 129 -6.94 6.42 27.50
CA PRO A 129 -8.17 5.81 28.01
C PRO A 129 -8.38 4.41 27.44
N ALA A 130 -8.81 3.45 28.27
CA ALA A 130 -9.09 2.10 27.80
C ALA A 130 -10.34 2.05 26.89
N GLY A 131 -10.36 1.12 25.94
CA GLY A 131 -11.47 0.96 25.00
C GLY A 131 -11.31 1.77 23.72
N GLU A 132 -12.43 2.12 23.08
CA GLU A 132 -12.41 2.85 21.81
C GLU A 132 -12.05 4.32 22.01
N ASN A 133 -11.08 4.79 21.22
CA ASN A 133 -10.61 6.17 21.21
C ASN A 133 -10.57 6.66 19.78
N CYS A 134 -11.07 7.88 19.55
CA CYS A 134 -11.06 8.53 18.25
C CYS A 134 -10.15 9.76 18.27
N LEU A 135 -9.12 9.72 17.44
CA LEU A 135 -8.19 10.83 17.25
C LEU A 135 -8.62 11.63 16.02
N THR A 136 -8.70 12.94 16.20
CA THR A 136 -9.06 13.88 15.13
C THR A 136 -7.89 14.80 14.86
N ALA A 137 -7.45 14.85 13.62
CA ALA A 137 -6.44 15.77 13.13
C ALA A 137 -7.11 16.89 12.33
N THR A 138 -6.86 18.13 12.74
CA THR A 138 -7.06 19.30 11.89
C THR A 138 -5.72 19.67 11.29
N TYR A 139 -5.60 19.63 9.96
CA TYR A 139 -4.32 19.84 9.27
C TYR A 139 -4.45 20.90 8.18
N TRP A 140 -3.34 21.57 7.91
CA TRP A 140 -3.24 22.65 6.93
C TRP A 140 -1.87 22.66 6.27
N GLN A 141 -1.77 23.31 5.12
CA GLN A 141 -0.46 23.61 4.55
C GLN A 141 0.17 24.77 5.34
N SER A 142 1.43 24.61 5.74
CA SER A 142 2.19 25.61 6.50
C SER A 142 2.17 26.99 5.85
N ALA A 143 2.14 27.05 4.50
CA ALA A 143 2.10 28.30 3.75
C ALA A 143 0.79 29.12 3.91
N PHE A 144 -0.34 28.46 4.23
CA PHE A 144 -1.65 29.11 4.36
C PHE A 144 -2.14 29.22 5.81
N GLY A 145 -1.57 28.39 6.69
CA GLY A 145 -1.92 28.37 8.12
C GLY A 145 -3.29 27.75 8.42
N PRO A 146 -3.68 27.68 9.71
CA PRO A 146 -4.82 26.88 10.17
C PRO A 146 -6.20 27.40 9.72
N LYS A 147 -6.29 28.64 9.22
CA LYS A 147 -7.53 29.22 8.69
C LYS A 147 -8.04 28.50 7.44
N VAL A 148 -7.15 27.83 6.71
CA VAL A 148 -7.47 27.00 5.55
C VAL A 148 -7.05 25.57 5.88
N SER A 149 -7.93 24.85 6.57
CA SER A 149 -7.64 23.52 7.10
C SER A 149 -8.62 22.46 6.59
N SER A 150 -8.21 21.21 6.77
CA SER A 150 -9.02 20.02 6.53
C SER A 150 -9.02 19.19 7.81
N VAL A 151 -10.05 18.36 7.97
CA VAL A 151 -10.25 17.55 9.18
C VAL A 151 -10.35 16.09 8.80
N ARG A 152 -9.63 15.24 9.53
CA ARG A 152 -9.73 13.78 9.44
C ARG A 152 -9.77 13.16 10.83
N SER A 153 -10.58 12.12 10.97
CA SER A 153 -10.76 11.39 12.22
C SER A 153 -10.64 9.90 11.97
N TRP A 154 -10.05 9.19 12.92
CA TRP A 154 -9.94 7.74 12.92
C TRP A 154 -9.95 7.22 14.35
N CYS A 155 -10.37 5.97 14.53
CA CYS A 155 -10.49 5.36 15.85
C CYS A 155 -9.61 4.12 15.98
N PHE A 156 -9.22 3.82 17.21
CA PHE A 156 -8.43 2.65 17.61
C PHE A 156 -8.88 2.18 18.99
N THR A 157 -8.51 0.96 19.36
CA THR A 157 -8.83 0.38 20.67
C THR A 157 -7.58 0.32 21.53
N VAL A 158 -7.67 0.82 22.76
CA VAL A 158 -6.63 0.69 23.77
C VAL A 158 -6.96 -0.50 24.68
N ILE A 159 -5.99 -1.39 24.84
CA ILE A 159 -6.06 -2.60 25.68
C ILE A 159 -5.06 -2.57 26.84
#